data_AF-A0A5U8SZZ2-F1
#
_entry.id   AF-A0A5U8SZZ2-F1
#
_cell.length_a   1.000
_cell.length_b   1.000
_cell.length_c   1.000
_cell.angle_alpha   90.00
_cell.angle_beta   90.00
_cell.angle_gamma   90.00
#
_symmetry.space_group_name_H-M   'P 1'
#
loop_
_entity.id
_entity.type
_entity.pdbx_description
1 polymer ?
#
loop_
_entity_poly.entity_id
_entity_poly.type
_entity_poly.pdbx_seq_one_letter_code
_entity_poly.pdbx_strand_id
1 'polypeptide(L)'
;MIYSNVKTYYISDDATGGRLVRYDVITISSDEYLIKVFDDQQRSISPPHSIILVDEFKFTRSEYMERNNIGNNSMIRRDMAPSFESDILNKCKEHRNSLK
;
A
#
# COMPACT_ATOMS: atom_id res chain seq x y z
N MET A 1 19.20 0.20 -15.08
CA MET A 1 18.77 1.27 -14.15
C MET A 1 17.61 0.72 -13.33
N ILE A 2 17.84 0.43 -12.04
CA ILE A 2 16.98 -0.45 -11.20
C ILE A 2 15.80 0.33 -10.55
N TYR A 3 15.79 1.67 -10.72
CA TYR A 3 14.85 2.58 -10.06
C TYR A 3 13.40 2.56 -10.60
N SER A 4 13.11 1.92 -11.74
CA SER A 4 11.74 1.92 -12.30
C SER A 4 10.75 1.02 -11.57
N ASN A 5 11.23 0.16 -10.65
CA ASN A 5 10.40 -0.87 -10.02
C ASN A 5 9.92 -0.48 -8.62
N VAL A 6 10.17 0.75 -8.16
CA VAL A 6 9.73 1.20 -6.83
C VAL A 6 8.85 2.43 -6.98
N LYS A 7 7.61 2.33 -6.47
CA LYS A 7 6.67 3.45 -6.34
C LYS A 7 6.50 3.77 -4.86
N THR A 8 6.82 5.00 -4.47
CA THR A 8 6.69 5.46 -3.08
C THR A 8 5.42 6.28 -2.91
N TYR A 9 4.62 5.96 -1.89
CA TYR A 9 3.44 6.71 -1.48
C TYR A 9 3.58 7.22 -0.05
N TYR A 10 3.06 8.41 0.22
CA TYR A 10 2.91 8.93 1.57
C TYR A 10 1.43 9.02 1.89
N ILE A 11 0.98 8.29 2.91
CA ILE A 11 -0.43 8.14 3.24
C ILE A 11 -0.65 8.57 4.69
N SER A 12 -1.53 9.54 4.90
CA SER A 12 -2.05 9.90 6.21
C SER A 12 -3.25 9.04 6.58
N ASP A 13 -3.59 8.96 7.86
CA ASP A 13 -4.92 8.46 8.22
C ASP A 13 -6.01 9.44 7.75
N ASP A 14 -7.21 8.91 7.52
CA ASP A 14 -8.35 9.70 7.03
C ASP A 14 -8.99 10.57 8.13
N ALA A 15 -8.66 10.34 9.41
CA ALA A 15 -9.40 10.89 10.55
C ALA A 15 -8.76 12.15 11.15
N THR A 16 -7.43 12.16 11.27
CA THR A 16 -6.63 13.20 11.91
C THR A 16 -5.63 13.84 10.96
N GLY A 17 -5.22 13.14 9.89
CA GLY A 17 -4.32 13.68 8.85
C GLY A 17 -2.90 14.01 9.33
N GLY A 18 -2.60 13.87 10.62
CA GLY A 18 -1.41 14.44 11.25
C GLY A 18 -0.13 13.62 11.07
N ARG A 19 -0.22 12.34 10.70
CA ARG A 19 0.93 11.44 10.58
C ARG A 19 0.96 10.75 9.23
N LEU A 20 1.98 11.08 8.44
CA LEU A 20 2.27 10.45 7.16
C LEU A 20 3.12 9.19 7.38
N VAL A 21 2.69 8.09 6.79
CA VAL A 21 3.44 6.84 6.73
C VAL A 21 3.88 6.63 5.28
N ARG A 22 5.13 6.26 5.07
CA ARG A 22 5.70 5.99 3.75
C ARG A 22 5.48 4.53 3.38
N TYR A 23 4.98 4.29 2.18
CA TYR A 23 4.78 2.97 1.59
C TYR A 23 5.62 2.86 0.34
N ASP A 24 6.62 1.99 0.35
CA ASP A 24 7.43 1.68 -0.81
C ASP A 24 6.91 0.41 -1.46
N VAL A 25 6.29 0.55 -2.63
CA VAL A 25 5.74 -0.55 -3.43
C VAL A 25 6.81 -0.98 -4.44
N ILE A 26 7.36 -2.16 -4.23
CA ILE A 26 8.46 -2.73 -5.00
C ILE A 26 7.92 -3.84 -5.90
N THR A 27 8.05 -3.68 -7.20
CA THR A 27 7.71 -4.72 -8.18
C THR A 27 8.81 -5.78 -8.18
N ILE A 28 8.48 -6.98 -7.69
CA ILE A 28 9.38 -8.14 -7.72
C ILE A 28 9.27 -8.83 -9.09
N SER A 29 8.04 -8.96 -9.60
CA SER A 29 7.75 -9.55 -10.91
C SER A 29 6.51 -8.89 -11.52
N SER A 30 6.06 -9.33 -12.69
CA SER A 30 4.82 -8.84 -13.32
C SER A 30 3.58 -8.98 -12.41
N ASP A 31 3.59 -9.97 -11.51
CA ASP A 31 2.42 -10.42 -10.76
C ASP A 31 2.60 -10.37 -9.24
N GLU A 32 3.80 -10.02 -8.75
CA GLU A 32 4.12 -9.93 -7.33
C GLU A 32 4.75 -8.58 -6.97
N TYR A 33 4.19 -7.96 -5.94
CA TYR A 33 4.60 -6.67 -5.40
C TYR A 33 4.85 -6.83 -3.91
N LEU A 34 5.93 -6.21 -3.43
CA LEU A 34 6.28 -6.13 -2.02
C LEU A 34 6.06 -4.71 -1.55
N ILE A 35 5.28 -4.54 -0.50
CA ILE A 35 5.01 -3.25 0.11
C ILE A 35 5.77 -3.20 1.43
N LYS A 36 6.69 -2.25 1.53
CA LYS A 36 7.40 -1.93 2.77
C LYS A 36 6.81 -0.67 3.38
N VAL A 37 6.46 -0.73 4.65
CA VAL A 37 5.82 0.36 5.37
C VAL A 37 6.83 0.96 6.34
N PHE A 38 7.13 2.23 6.13
CA PHE A 38 8.05 3.00 6.95
C PHE A 38 7.32 4.12 7.66
N ASP A 39 7.65 4.29 8.93
CA ASP A 39 7.08 5.33 9.76
C ASP A 39 8.20 6.22 10.30
N ASP A 40 7.97 7.53 10.20
CA ASP A 40 8.83 8.54 10.80
C ASP A 40 8.26 8.84 12.19
N GLN A 41 8.82 8.16 13.20
CA GLN A 41 8.43 8.35 14.59
C GLN A 41 9.03 9.67 15.10
N GLN A 42 8.41 10.79 14.73
CA GLN A 42 8.68 12.10 15.33
C GLN A 42 8.04 12.19 16.71
N ARG A 43 8.56 11.44 17.68
CA ARG A 43 8.28 11.68 19.09
C ARG A 43 9.56 12.05 19.79
N SER A 44 9.83 13.35 19.73
CA SER A 44 10.66 14.11 20.66
C SER A 44 12.18 13.89 20.53
N ILE A 45 12.85 14.97 20.10
CA ILE A 45 14.25 15.36 20.37
C ILE A 45 15.29 14.93 19.31
N SER A 46 15.66 15.94 18.50
CA SER A 46 16.90 16.10 17.71
C SER A 46 17.27 15.04 16.66
N PRO A 47 17.88 15.43 15.53
CA PRO A 47 18.42 14.48 14.55
C PRO A 47 19.40 13.48 15.20
N PRO A 48 19.52 12.25 14.67
CA PRO A 48 19.02 11.80 13.36
C PRO A 48 17.59 11.27 13.40
N HIS A 49 16.80 11.64 12.39
CA HIS A 49 15.46 11.09 12.16
C HIS A 49 15.56 9.58 11.89
N SER A 50 14.92 8.76 12.72
CA SER A 50 14.89 7.31 12.54
C SER A 50 13.69 6.92 11.68
N ILE A 51 13.98 6.51 10.45
CA ILE A 51 12.98 5.86 9.59
C ILE A 51 12.95 4.38 9.99
N ILE A 52 11.82 3.94 10.56
CA ILE A 52 11.66 2.57 11.04
C ILE A 52 10.75 1.83 10.07
N LEU A 53 11.16 0.62 9.66
CA LEU A 53 10.27 -0.31 8.97
C LEU A 53 9.26 -0.83 9.99
N VAL A 54 8.00 -0.46 9.84
CA VAL A 54 6.91 -0.86 10.74
C VAL A 54 6.28 -2.17 10.30
N ASP A 55 6.14 -2.37 9.00
CA ASP A 55 5.57 -3.59 8.46
C ASP A 55 6.05 -3.89 7.04
N GLU A 56 5.89 -5.13 6.62
CA GLU A 56 6.17 -5.60 5.26
C GLU A 56 5.11 -6.64 4.86
N PHE A 57 4.45 -6.41 3.73
CA PHE A 57 3.47 -7.35 3.20
C PHE A 57 3.54 -7.46 1.68
N LYS A 58 3.05 -8.60 1.19
CA LYS A 58 2.99 -8.90 -0.23
C LYS A 58 1.60 -8.59 -0.80
N PHE A 59 1.58 -8.29 -2.09
CA PHE A 59 0.36 -8.19 -2.87
C PHE A 59 0.58 -8.81 -4.23
N THR A 60 -0.30 -9.73 -4.60
CA THR A 60 -0.22 -10.46 -5.87
C THR A 60 -1.41 -10.13 -6.77
N ARG A 61 -1.25 -10.32 -8.09
CA ARG A 61 -2.39 -10.19 -9.01
C ARG A 61 -3.49 -11.20 -8.72
N SER A 62 -3.15 -12.38 -8.22
CA SER A 62 -4.13 -13.38 -7.81
C SER A 62 -5.01 -12.86 -6.66
N GLU A 63 -4.40 -12.24 -5.64
CA GLU A 63 -5.15 -11.58 -4.54
C GLU A 63 -6.08 -10.48 -5.08
N TYR A 64 -5.60 -9.67 -6.03
CA TYR A 64 -6.43 -8.64 -6.68
C TYR A 64 -7.63 -9.25 -7.41
N MET A 65 -7.41 -10.31 -8.20
CA MET A 65 -8.49 -10.97 -8.93
C MET A 65 -9.52 -11.60 -7.99
N GLU A 66 -9.09 -12.19 -6.88
CA GLU A 66 -9.96 -12.78 -5.87
C GLU A 66 -10.78 -11.70 -5.14
N ARG A 67 -10.14 -10.66 -4.61
CA ARG A 67 -10.83 -9.53 -3.95
C ARG A 67 -11.85 -8.87 -4.87
N ASN A 68 -11.49 -8.76 -6.14
CA ASN A 68 -12.34 -8.17 -7.15
C ASN A 68 -13.17 -9.21 -7.90
N ASN A 69 -13.31 -10.47 -7.49
CA ASN A 69 -14.12 -11.48 -8.21
C ASN A 69 -13.97 -11.47 -9.75
N ILE A 70 -12.77 -11.15 -10.26
CA ILE A 70 -12.50 -11.03 -11.70
C ILE A 70 -12.38 -12.45 -12.25
N GLY A 71 -13.24 -12.81 -13.20
CA GLY A 71 -13.31 -14.16 -13.79
C GLY A 71 -14.47 -15.02 -13.28
N ASN A 72 -15.21 -14.57 -12.26
CA ASN A 72 -16.45 -15.24 -11.84
C ASN A 72 -17.66 -14.65 -12.59
N ASN A 73 -18.25 -15.44 -13.49
CA ASN A 73 -19.38 -15.08 -14.36
C ASN A 73 -20.73 -14.86 -13.63
N SER A 74 -20.77 -14.86 -12.29
CA SER A 74 -22.01 -14.89 -11.52
C SER A 74 -22.44 -13.54 -10.92
N MET A 75 -21.63 -12.47 -11.03
CA MET A 75 -21.97 -11.16 -10.45
C MET A 75 -22.10 -10.06 -11.51
N ILE A 76 -23.31 -9.52 -11.65
CA ILE A 76 -23.55 -8.22 -12.28
C ILE A 76 -22.95 -7.17 -11.34
N ARG A 77 -21.79 -6.60 -11.72
CA ARG A 77 -21.16 -5.54 -10.94
C ARG A 77 -21.83 -4.21 -11.28
N ARG A 78 -22.27 -3.47 -10.27
CA ARG A 78 -22.79 -2.10 -10.45
C ARG A 78 -21.68 -1.10 -10.76
N ASP A 79 -20.46 -1.36 -10.29
CA ASP A 79 -19.29 -0.51 -10.44
C ASP A 79 -18.12 -1.26 -11.11
N MET A 80 -17.33 -0.53 -11.89
CA MET A 80 -16.12 -1.06 -12.53
C MET A 80 -15.06 -1.39 -11.47
N ALA A 81 -14.39 -2.53 -11.61
CA ALA A 81 -13.29 -2.88 -10.71
C ALA A 81 -12.20 -1.79 -10.76
N PRO A 82 -11.64 -1.38 -9.61
CA PRO A 82 -10.52 -0.45 -9.59
C PRO A 82 -9.34 -1.05 -10.35
N SER A 83 -8.48 -0.20 -10.92
CA SER A 83 -7.24 -0.69 -11.52
C SER A 83 -6.37 -1.38 -10.47
N PHE A 84 -5.50 -2.29 -10.90
CA PHE A 84 -4.58 -3.00 -9.99
C PHE A 84 -3.75 -2.02 -9.13
N GLU A 85 -3.27 -0.93 -9.71
CA GLU A 85 -2.52 0.11 -8.97
C GLU A 85 -3.40 0.85 -7.97
N SER A 86 -4.66 1.12 -8.34
CA SER A 86 -5.63 1.74 -7.43
C SER A 86 -5.96 0.83 -6.25
N ASP A 87 -6.02 -0.49 -6.47
CA ASP A 87 -6.31 -1.45 -5.40
C ASP A 87 -5.13 -1.62 -4.44
N ILE A 88 -3.89 -1.56 -4.93
CA ILE A 88 -2.69 -1.47 -4.07
C ILE A 88 -2.79 -0.24 -3.16
N LEU A 89 -3.16 0.91 -3.72
CA LEU A 89 -3.29 2.15 -2.95
C LEU A 89 -4.41 2.05 -1.90
N ASN A 90 -5.53 1.41 -2.24
CA ASN A 90 -6.60 1.12 -1.29
C ASN A 90 -6.13 0.20 -0.16
N LYS A 91 -5.40 -0.89 -0.47
CA LYS A 91 -4.82 -1.78 0.56
C LYS A 91 -3.85 -1.03 1.48
N CYS A 92 -3.05 -0.11 0.94
CA CYS A 92 -2.15 0.73 1.75
C CYS A 92 -2.92 1.69 2.67
N LYS A 93 -4.04 2.27 2.21
CA LYS A 93 -4.94 3.10 3.02
C LYS A 93 -5.62 2.31 4.12
N GLU A 94 -6.16 1.13 3.80
CA GLU A 94 -6.73 0.19 4.78
C GLU A 94 -5.70 -0.13 5.88
N HIS A 95 -4.46 -0.46 5.48
CA HIS A 95 -3.36 -0.68 6.41
C HIS A 95 -3.10 0.57 7.28
N ARG A 96 -3.03 1.76 6.67
CA ARG A 96 -2.77 3.00 7.42
C ARG A 96 -3.83 3.27 8.48
N ASN A 97 -5.10 3.04 8.13
CA ASN A 97 -6.24 3.22 9.03
C ASN A 97 -6.28 2.16 10.14
N SER A 98 -5.64 1.00 9.95
CA SER A 98 -5.49 -0.04 10.98
C SER A 98 -4.38 0.25 12.01
N LEU A 99 -3.35 1.03 11.64
CA LEU A 99 -2.20 1.41 12.48
C LEU A 99 -2.53 2.52 13.53
N LYS A 100 -3.69 2.45 14.18
CA LYS A 100 -4.13 3.45 15.18
C LYS A 100 -3.17 3.60 16.36
#